data_AF-A0ABD1L625-F1
#
_entry.id   AF-A0ABD1L625-F1
#
_cell.length_a   1.000
_cell.length_b   1.000
_cell.length_c   1.000
_cell.angle_alpha   90.00
_cell.angle_beta   90.00
_cell.angle_gamma   90.00
#
_symmetry.space_group_name_H-M   'P 1'
#
loop_
_entity.id
_entity.type
_entity.pdbx_description
1 polymer ?
#
loop_
_entity_poly.entity_id
_entity_poly.type
_entity_poly.pdbx_seq_one_letter_code
_entity_poly.pdbx_strand_id
1 'polypeptide(L)'
;MVPNSYQFRAKNNSIVIRGVNDVATDTSAETRKLEGKLDTLVNLVTEGVHDVATIHLLKNRKLEGKLDALVKLLTQLAANQKPASVARVCRICSSNDHHTRVCPSPQQYEVDERPKAHAANTYSRPPQQ
;
A
#
# COMPACT_ATOMS: atom_id res chain seq x y z
N MET A 1 -46.42 -62.59 54.31
CA MET A 1 -46.70 -61.14 54.20
C MET A 1 -45.38 -60.40 54.18
N VAL A 2 -45.16 -59.49 53.22
CA VAL A 2 -43.95 -58.64 53.19
C VAL A 2 -44.15 -57.48 54.17
N PRO A 3 -43.18 -57.13 55.04
CA PRO A 3 -43.32 -56.01 55.97
C PRO A 3 -43.55 -54.67 55.25
N ASN A 4 -44.41 -53.82 55.80
CA ASN A 4 -44.75 -52.51 55.21
C ASN A 4 -43.51 -51.61 55.00
N SER A 5 -42.51 -51.71 55.87
CA SER A 5 -41.24 -50.97 55.75
C SER A 5 -40.48 -51.32 54.48
N TYR A 6 -40.53 -52.59 54.05
CA TYR A 6 -39.87 -53.03 52.83
C TYR A 6 -40.56 -52.47 51.58
N GLN A 7 -41.90 -52.49 51.54
CA GLN A 7 -42.66 -51.92 50.42
C GLN A 7 -42.46 -50.41 50.29
N PHE A 8 -42.45 -49.70 51.42
CA PHE A 8 -42.19 -48.25 51.43
C PHE A 8 -40.79 -47.93 50.89
N ARG A 9 -39.76 -48.66 51.36
CA ARG A 9 -38.39 -48.48 50.91
C ARG A 9 -38.23 -48.81 49.42
N ALA A 10 -38.87 -49.87 48.93
CA ALA A 10 -38.87 -50.22 47.51
C ALA A 10 -39.51 -49.11 46.65
N LYS A 11 -40.64 -48.53 47.10
CA LYS A 11 -41.32 -47.44 46.39
C LYS A 11 -40.52 -46.14 46.41
N ASN A 12 -39.86 -45.82 47.52
CA ASN A 12 -39.01 -44.63 47.60
C ASN A 12 -37.79 -44.76 46.66
N ASN A 13 -37.12 -45.91 46.68
CA ASN A 13 -35.99 -46.17 45.80
C ASN A 13 -36.37 -46.07 44.32
N SER A 14 -37.53 -46.59 43.92
CA SER A 14 -37.97 -46.51 42.52
C SER A 14 -38.28 -45.07 42.08
N ILE A 15 -38.82 -44.23 42.98
CA ILE A 15 -39.02 -42.80 42.71
C ILE A 15 -37.68 -42.08 42.53
N VAL A 16 -36.71 -42.35 43.41
CA VAL A 16 -35.37 -41.75 43.32
C VAL A 16 -34.68 -42.14 42.02
N ILE A 17 -34.68 -43.43 41.68
CA ILE A 17 -34.06 -43.92 40.43
C ILE A 17 -34.74 -43.30 39.21
N ARG A 18 -36.08 -43.21 39.21
CA ARG A 18 -36.82 -42.55 38.12
C ARG A 18 -36.44 -41.08 38.01
N GLY A 19 -36.46 -40.33 39.11
CA GLY A 19 -36.09 -38.92 39.11
C GLY A 19 -34.65 -38.68 38.65
N VAL A 20 -33.70 -39.52 39.06
CA VAL A 20 -32.31 -39.46 38.57
C VAL A 20 -32.23 -39.73 37.07
N ASN A 21 -32.93 -40.75 36.58
CA ASN A 21 -32.95 -41.07 35.16
C ASN A 21 -33.59 -39.96 34.33
N ASP A 22 -34.72 -39.41 34.76
CA ASP A 22 -35.42 -38.33 34.07
C ASP A 22 -34.49 -37.09 33.95
N VAL A 23 -33.81 -36.70 35.03
CA VAL A 23 -32.83 -35.60 35.02
C VAL A 23 -31.65 -35.91 34.10
N ALA A 24 -31.14 -37.15 34.13
CA ALA A 24 -30.02 -37.56 33.28
C ALA A 24 -30.40 -37.57 31.79
N THR A 25 -31.63 -37.99 31.45
CA THR A 25 -32.12 -37.99 30.06
C THR A 25 -32.38 -36.59 29.55
N ASP A 26 -32.97 -35.71 30.37
CA ASP A 26 -33.26 -34.33 29.99
C ASP A 26 -31.96 -33.55 29.75
N THR A 27 -30.98 -33.70 30.65
CA THR A 27 -29.65 -33.10 30.48
C THR A 27 -28.94 -33.64 29.24
N SER A 28 -28.99 -34.96 28.98
CA SER A 28 -28.38 -35.55 27.78
C SER A 28 -29.03 -35.08 26.47
N ALA A 29 -30.35 -34.85 26.47
CA ALA A 29 -31.06 -34.37 25.29
C ALA A 29 -30.68 -32.92 24.97
N GLU A 30 -30.64 -32.05 25.98
CA GLU A 30 -30.24 -30.66 25.80
C GLU A 30 -28.76 -30.52 25.41
N THR A 31 -27.87 -31.35 25.95
CA THR A 31 -26.45 -31.34 25.53
C THR A 31 -26.29 -31.73 24.07
N ARG A 32 -26.97 -32.78 23.59
CA ARG A 32 -26.93 -33.17 22.16
C ARG A 32 -27.49 -32.10 21.24
N LYS A 33 -28.54 -31.39 21.68
CA LYS A 33 -29.13 -30.29 20.94
C LYS A 33 -28.19 -29.09 20.84
N LEU A 34 -27.46 -28.79 21.91
CA LEU A 34 -26.42 -27.76 21.92
C LEU A 34 -25.23 -28.15 21.04
N GLU A 35 -24.82 -29.41 21.07
CA GLU A 35 -23.76 -29.95 20.21
C GLU A 35 -24.13 -29.83 18.73
N GLY A 36 -25.33 -30.23 18.33
CA GLY A 36 -25.78 -30.07 16.94
C GLY A 36 -25.89 -28.59 16.49
N LYS A 37 -26.25 -27.67 17.40
CA LYS A 37 -26.21 -26.23 17.13
C LYS A 37 -24.77 -25.73 16.96
N LEU A 38 -23.85 -26.21 17.78
CA LEU A 38 -22.43 -25.87 17.69
C LEU A 38 -21.86 -26.36 16.35
N ASP A 39 -22.14 -27.59 15.95
CA ASP A 39 -21.71 -28.14 14.66
C ASP A 39 -22.25 -27.30 13.49
N THR A 40 -23.52 -26.91 13.55
CA THR A 40 -24.13 -26.04 12.54
C THR A 40 -23.43 -24.68 12.47
N LEU A 41 -23.14 -24.07 13.62
CA LEU A 41 -22.42 -22.80 13.69
C LEU A 41 -20.99 -22.92 13.17
N VAL A 42 -20.27 -23.98 13.53
CA VAL A 42 -18.91 -24.25 13.05
C VAL A 42 -18.90 -24.38 11.53
N ASN A 43 -19.86 -25.09 10.95
CA ASN A 43 -19.96 -25.25 9.49
C ASN A 43 -20.23 -23.90 8.81
N LEU A 44 -21.22 -23.13 9.29
CA LEU A 44 -21.54 -21.81 8.74
C LEU A 44 -20.36 -20.83 8.83
N VAL A 45 -19.65 -20.81 9.96
CA VAL A 45 -18.46 -19.97 10.13
C VAL A 45 -17.34 -20.42 9.19
N THR A 46 -17.13 -21.73 9.06
CA THR A 46 -16.10 -22.28 8.18
C THR A 46 -16.38 -21.91 6.73
N GLU A 47 -17.61 -22.11 6.25
CA GLU A 47 -18.04 -21.72 4.90
C GLU A 47 -17.86 -20.21 4.67
N GLY A 48 -18.37 -19.39 5.59
CA GLY A 48 -18.25 -17.93 5.50
C GLY A 48 -16.80 -17.45 5.46
N VAL A 49 -15.90 -18.07 6.24
CA VAL A 49 -14.46 -17.75 6.21
C VAL A 49 -13.84 -18.11 4.85
N HIS A 50 -14.20 -19.26 4.27
CA HIS A 50 -13.72 -19.66 2.94
C HIS A 50 -14.21 -18.71 1.84
N ASP A 51 -15.47 -18.29 1.89
CA ASP A 51 -16.05 -17.34 0.94
C ASP A 51 -15.34 -15.98 1.01
N VAL A 52 -15.15 -15.46 2.24
CA VAL A 52 -14.42 -14.20 2.46
C VAL A 52 -12.98 -14.30 1.95
N ALA A 53 -12.28 -15.40 2.24
CA ALA A 53 -10.92 -15.63 1.75
C ALA A 53 -10.87 -15.68 0.22
N THR A 54 -11.82 -16.37 -0.41
CA THR A 54 -11.91 -16.45 -1.88
C THR A 54 -12.17 -15.09 -2.50
N ILE A 55 -13.13 -14.33 -1.97
CA ILE A 55 -13.44 -12.97 -2.44
C ILE A 55 -12.22 -12.05 -2.28
N HIS A 56 -11.51 -12.15 -1.15
CA HIS A 56 -10.29 -11.39 -0.89
C HIS A 56 -9.19 -11.73 -1.92
N LEU A 57 -8.92 -13.02 -2.16
CA LEU A 57 -7.92 -13.46 -3.12
C LEU A 57 -8.26 -13.04 -4.56
N LEU A 58 -9.51 -13.21 -5.01
CA LEU A 58 -9.93 -12.84 -6.36
C LEU A 58 -9.83 -11.33 -6.61
N LYS A 59 -10.27 -10.51 -5.64
CA LYS A 59 -10.18 -9.04 -5.74
C LYS A 59 -8.73 -8.57 -5.74
N ASN A 60 -7.89 -9.10 -4.84
CA ASN A 60 -6.48 -8.73 -4.79
C ASN A 60 -5.72 -9.14 -6.04
N ARG A 61 -5.87 -10.39 -6.52
CA ARG A 61 -5.23 -10.83 -7.78
C ARG A 61 -5.56 -9.92 -8.97
N LYS A 62 -6.81 -9.46 -9.05
CA LYS A 62 -7.23 -8.52 -10.10
C LYS A 62 -6.57 -7.14 -9.97
N LEU A 63 -6.43 -6.65 -8.73
CA LEU A 63 -5.76 -5.38 -8.46
C LEU A 63 -4.24 -5.48 -8.70
N GLU A 64 -3.61 -6.57 -8.27
CA GLU A 64 -2.19 -6.87 -8.53
C GLU A 64 -1.91 -6.90 -10.03
N GLY A 65 -2.73 -7.60 -10.83
CA GLY A 65 -2.57 -7.61 -12.28
C GLY A 65 -2.70 -6.23 -12.93
N LYS A 66 -3.59 -5.36 -12.42
CA LYS A 66 -3.69 -3.96 -12.87
C LYS A 66 -2.46 -3.14 -12.48
N LEU A 67 -1.93 -3.35 -11.28
CA LEU A 67 -0.72 -2.68 -10.81
C LEU A 67 0.48 -3.09 -11.67
N ASP A 68 0.65 -4.38 -11.93
CA ASP A 68 1.70 -4.91 -12.81
C ASP A 68 1.61 -4.32 -14.22
N ALA A 69 0.40 -4.23 -14.79
CA ALA A 69 0.20 -3.61 -16.09
C ALA A 69 0.58 -2.12 -16.09
N LEU A 70 0.20 -1.38 -15.04
CA LEU A 70 0.56 0.03 -14.88
C LEU A 70 2.08 0.21 -14.75
N VAL A 71 2.74 -0.61 -13.92
CA VAL A 71 4.20 -0.59 -13.74
C VAL A 71 4.91 -0.87 -15.06
N LYS A 72 4.42 -1.82 -15.87
CA LYS A 72 4.96 -2.09 -17.21
C LYS A 72 4.82 -0.87 -18.12
N LEU A 73 3.66 -0.21 -18.15
CA LEU A 73 3.44 1.00 -18.94
C LEU A 73 4.35 2.15 -18.50
N LEU A 74 4.50 2.37 -17.19
CA LEU A 74 5.41 3.39 -16.65
C LEU A 74 6.87 3.12 -17.00
N THR A 75 7.29 1.86 -16.91
CA THR A 75 8.65 1.44 -17.28
C THR A 75 8.90 1.68 -18.77
N GLN A 76 7.93 1.35 -19.63
CA GLN A 76 8.01 1.64 -21.07
C GLN A 76 8.03 3.15 -21.34
N LEU A 77 7.22 3.93 -20.64
CA LEU A 77 7.21 5.39 -20.80
C LEU A 77 8.56 5.99 -20.39
N ALA A 78 9.15 5.54 -19.28
CA ALA A 78 10.47 5.96 -18.85
C ALA A 78 11.57 5.53 -19.84
N ALA A 79 11.49 4.32 -20.38
CA ALA A 79 12.44 3.85 -21.40
C ALA A 79 12.32 4.61 -22.73
N ASN A 80 11.11 5.04 -23.09
CA ASN A 80 10.83 5.83 -24.29
C ASN A 80 11.08 7.33 -24.09
N GLN A 81 11.26 7.80 -22.85
CA GLN A 81 11.90 9.08 -22.56
C GLN A 81 13.39 8.96 -22.91
N LYS A 82 13.69 8.94 -24.21
CA LYS A 82 15.02 9.34 -24.67
C LYS A 82 15.33 10.68 -24.00
N PRO A 83 16.57 10.93 -23.54
CA PRO A 83 16.97 12.31 -23.34
C PRO A 83 16.77 12.97 -24.70
N ALA A 84 15.67 13.71 -24.85
CA ALA A 84 15.58 14.69 -25.92
C ALA A 84 16.88 15.46 -25.75
N SER A 85 17.76 15.42 -26.74
CA SER A 85 18.84 16.39 -26.78
C SER A 85 18.09 17.71 -26.84
N VAL A 86 17.84 18.31 -25.67
CA VAL A 86 17.38 19.69 -25.58
C VAL A 86 18.37 20.38 -26.46
N ALA A 87 17.92 20.82 -27.63
CA ALA A 87 18.77 21.44 -28.62
C ALA A 87 19.53 22.49 -27.83
N ARG A 88 20.84 22.29 -27.69
CA ARG A 88 21.66 23.12 -26.80
C ARG A 88 21.86 24.39 -27.60
N VAL A 89 20.84 25.25 -27.58
CA VAL A 89 20.82 26.47 -28.39
C VAL A 89 22.03 27.26 -27.99
N CYS A 90 22.90 27.52 -28.95
CA CYS A 90 24.02 28.39 -28.71
C CYS A 90 23.47 29.80 -28.49
N ARG A 91 23.71 30.37 -27.31
CA ARG A 91 23.35 31.78 -27.05
C ARG A 91 24.24 32.79 -27.80
N ILE A 92 25.30 32.35 -28.47
CA ILE A 92 26.27 33.21 -29.17
C ILE A 92 25.98 33.29 -30.67
N CYS A 93 25.58 32.18 -31.29
CA CYS A 93 25.20 32.12 -32.70
C CYS A 93 23.87 31.40 -32.85
N SER A 94 23.10 31.67 -33.90
CA SER A 94 21.76 31.07 -34.12
C SER A 94 21.77 29.55 -34.40
N SER A 95 22.88 28.86 -34.12
CA SER A 95 23.01 27.41 -34.27
C SER A 95 22.45 26.67 -33.07
N ASN A 96 21.86 25.51 -33.35
CA ASN A 96 21.32 24.59 -32.37
C ASN A 96 22.19 23.34 -32.18
N ASP A 97 23.35 23.29 -32.85
CA ASP A 97 24.18 22.09 -33.00
C ASP A 97 25.21 21.90 -31.87
N HIS A 98 25.43 22.91 -31.04
CA HIS A 98 26.45 22.89 -29.98
C HIS A 98 26.08 23.82 -28.81
N HIS A 99 26.50 23.47 -27.59
CA HIS A 99 26.32 24.35 -26.44
C HIS A 99 27.25 25.57 -26.53
N THR A 100 26.82 26.71 -25.96
CA THR A 100 27.57 27.98 -25.89
C THR A 100 29.05 27.87 -25.50
N ARG A 101 29.47 26.84 -24.74
CA ARG A 101 30.87 26.67 -24.31
C ARG A 101 31.79 26.11 -25.39
N VAL A 102 31.23 25.52 -26.44
CA VAL A 102 31.97 24.87 -27.54
C VAL A 102 31.73 25.60 -28.87
N CYS A 103 31.19 26.82 -28.80
CA CYS A 103 30.89 27.61 -29.98
C CYS A 103 32.20 27.91 -30.73
N PRO A 104 32.34 27.48 -32.01
CA PRO A 104 33.50 27.81 -32.81
C PRO A 104 33.56 29.29 -33.21
N SER A 105 32.66 30.14 -32.69
CA SER A 105 32.77 31.59 -32.83
C SER A 105 34.22 31.99 -32.53
N PRO A 106 34.87 32.76 -33.42
CA PRO A 106 36.24 33.16 -33.23
C PRO A 106 36.35 33.79 -31.86
N GLN A 107 37.19 33.21 -31.01
CA GLN A 107 37.70 33.90 -29.83
C GLN A 107 38.20 35.24 -30.34
N GLN A 108 37.50 36.29 -29.91
CA GLN A 108 38.01 37.64 -29.79
C GLN A 108 38.76 38.13 -31.04
N TYR A 109 38.07 38.96 -31.82
CA TYR A 109 38.77 40.01 -32.52
C TYR A 109 39.57 40.80 -31.45
N GLU A 110 40.83 40.47 -31.24
CA GLU A 110 41.82 41.44 -30.77
C GLU A 110 41.95 42.45 -31.92
N VAL A 111 40.99 43.36 -32.03
CA VAL A 111 41.29 44.65 -32.66
C VAL A 111 42.02 45.44 -31.61
N ASP A 112 43.32 45.24 -31.67
CA ASP A 112 44.31 46.24 -31.35
C ASP A 112 44.10 47.45 -32.29
N GLU A 113 43.07 48.24 -32.02
CA GLU A 113 42.98 49.62 -32.49
C GLU A 113 42.12 50.43 -31.52
N ARG A 114 42.80 51.02 -30.53
CA ARG A 114 42.28 52.15 -29.76
C ARG A 114 42.00 53.31 -30.72
N PRO A 115 40.97 54.11 -30.44
CA PRO A 115 41.28 55.43 -29.89
C PRO A 115 40.65 55.58 -28.51
N LYS A 116 41.49 55.50 -27.47
CA LYS A 116 41.12 55.92 -26.11
C LYS A 116 40.95 57.43 -26.16
N ALA A 117 39.70 57.89 -26.09
CA ALA A 117 39.36 59.31 -25.99
C ALA A 117 40.11 59.91 -24.80
N HIS A 118 40.94 60.88 -25.12
CA HIS A 118 41.81 61.61 -24.22
C HIS A 118 40.96 62.73 -23.60
N ALA A 119 40.57 62.56 -22.34
CA ALA A 119 40.07 63.66 -21.53
C ALA A 119 41.25 64.20 -20.71
N ALA A 120 41.85 65.30 -21.18
CA ALA A 120 42.74 66.12 -20.37
C ALA A 120 41.88 66.93 -19.40
N ASN A 121 42.04 66.74 -18.09
CA ASN A 121 41.50 67.65 -17.08
C ASN A 121 42.57 68.67 -16.68
N THR A 122 42.61 69.79 -17.38
CA THR A 122 43.29 71.00 -16.97
C THR A 122 42.45 71.74 -15.94
N TYR A 123 42.77 71.63 -14.65
CA TYR A 123 43.11 72.78 -13.79
C TYR A 123 43.45 72.36 -12.35
N SER A 124 44.63 72.76 -11.91
CA SER A 124 45.16 72.63 -10.56
C SER A 124 44.56 73.69 -9.62
N ARG A 125 44.23 73.32 -8.37
CA ARG A 125 44.20 74.25 -7.22
C ARG A 125 44.93 73.62 -6.02
N PRO A 126 45.92 74.29 -5.40
CA PRO A 126 46.86 73.69 -4.44
C PRO A 126 46.47 74.07 -2.96
N PRO A 127 47.34 73.93 -1.93
CA PRO A 127 47.30 72.83 -0.97
C PRO A 127 47.14 73.28 0.51
N GLN A 128 47.09 72.29 1.42
CA GLN A 128 47.32 72.37 2.88
C GLN A 128 46.14 72.93 3.70
N GLN A 129 45.79 72.40 4.89
CA GLN A 129 46.56 71.71 5.94
C GLN A 129 45.77 70.56 6.56
#